data_AF-A0A5N9GBK0-F1
#
_entry.id   AF-A0A5N9GBK0-F1
#
_cell.length_a   1.000
_cell.length_b   1.000
_cell.length_c   1.000
_cell.angle_alpha   90.00
_cell.angle_beta   90.00
_cell.angle_gamma   90.00
#
_symmetry.space_group_name_H-M   'P 1'
#
loop_
_entity.id
_entity.type
_entity.pdbx_description
1 polymer ?
#
loop_
_entity_poly.entity_id
_entity_poly.type
_entity_poly.pdbx_seq_one_letter_code
_entity_poly.pdbx_strand_id
1 'polypeptide(L)'
;MLTTLLMPAAVLAGTGPDTQDVELPGITPEITKAYQSVLQHVQSGDSELAVISAREVVDQLVAAHGEDSELLATPVIYLGLAQLGNREAVDALNSFGRAVELIETSAGPFDPGLVPPLQGIAMSHLSLENYEVAASALRRAQHVTHRHKGVYNADQLAIVDKLIEVDKITGEYRNIERQELFYLKVHEDVYGKADPRILQALQRLGEYMAHRAAKFRSRYLNVEHQMRRKYYFKQSFDLYQRAIRIIEENYGDMDLRLIGPLRGLAQAKLSKGFGIRTASESLRRVVDVVKANPGSDVGDVARATVDLGDLYTRWNDGRATEAYREAWNVIPDEDIYQELRDELFGAPVRLVPTSIKATLPRRPWRTEDEIFTDLEYVVRANGRAARFQFVDGNLVGNERRNLRSRLRNARFRPRVVDGEVVRTEGLILHQQYEVR
;
A
#
# COMPACT_ATOMS: atom_id res chain seq x y z
N MET A 1 0.03 6.09 14.50
CA MET A 1 -1.41 5.76 14.37
C MET A 1 -2.27 6.70 15.21
N LEU A 2 -1.92 6.94 16.49
CA LEU A 2 -2.65 7.88 17.36
C LEU A 2 -2.66 9.32 16.80
N THR A 3 -1.53 9.80 16.27
CA THR A 3 -1.41 11.13 15.66
C THR A 3 -2.34 11.37 14.47
N THR A 4 -2.71 10.31 13.73
CA THR A 4 -3.60 10.39 12.56
C THR A 4 -5.08 10.40 12.94
N LEU A 5 -5.43 9.86 14.11
CA LEU A 5 -6.76 9.93 14.72
C LEU A 5 -7.03 11.27 15.41
N LEU A 6 -5.96 11.95 15.84
CA LEU A 6 -6.01 13.16 16.64
C LEU A 6 -6.28 14.45 15.84
N MET A 7 -6.26 14.40 14.50
CA MET A 7 -6.19 15.64 13.72
C MET A 7 -7.14 15.68 12.52
N PRO A 8 -7.87 16.79 12.31
CA PRO A 8 -8.53 17.07 11.04
C PRO A 8 -7.53 17.03 9.88
N ALA A 9 -7.98 16.66 8.68
CA ALA A 9 -7.14 16.56 7.47
C ALA A 9 -6.31 17.83 7.17
N ALA A 10 -6.72 19.00 7.69
CA ALA A 10 -5.99 20.26 7.59
C ALA A 10 -4.59 20.24 8.27
N VAL A 11 -4.38 19.43 9.31
CA VAL A 11 -3.08 19.40 10.01
C VAL A 11 -2.05 18.49 9.31
N LEU A 12 -2.51 17.51 8.54
CA LEU A 12 -1.66 16.66 7.70
C LEU A 12 -1.07 17.41 6.49
N ALA A 13 -1.56 18.63 6.20
CA ALA A 13 -1.12 19.47 5.08
C ALA A 13 0.00 20.47 5.43
N GLY A 14 0.57 20.41 6.64
CA GLY A 14 1.79 21.18 6.98
C GLY A 14 1.57 22.67 7.22
N THR A 15 0.35 23.10 7.58
CA THR A 15 0.07 24.49 8.00
C THR A 15 -0.82 24.52 9.22
N GLY A 16 -0.23 24.61 10.42
CA GLY A 16 -0.96 24.94 11.66
C GLY A 16 -0.34 24.38 12.95
N PRO A 17 0.01 25.21 13.94
CA PRO A 17 0.37 24.80 15.30
C PRO A 17 -0.90 24.87 16.18
N ASP A 18 -1.52 23.75 16.57
CA ASP A 18 -2.72 23.82 17.43
C ASP A 18 -2.92 22.60 18.36
N THR A 19 -1.83 21.98 18.85
CA THR A 19 -1.92 21.05 20.00
C THR A 19 -1.56 21.70 21.33
N GLN A 20 -1.24 23.00 21.35
CA GLN A 20 -0.77 23.68 22.56
C GLN A 20 -1.92 24.26 23.41
N ASP A 21 -3.08 24.58 22.82
CA ASP A 21 -4.18 25.27 23.51
C ASP A 21 -5.55 24.58 23.32
N VAL A 22 -5.69 23.33 23.79
CA VAL A 22 -7.05 22.74 23.92
C VAL A 22 -7.70 23.29 25.18
N GLU A 23 -8.35 24.46 25.06
CA GLU A 23 -9.22 24.98 26.10
C GLU A 23 -10.53 24.17 26.13
N LEU A 24 -10.77 23.46 27.24
CA LEU A 24 -12.04 22.79 27.48
C LEU A 24 -12.98 23.75 28.23
N PRO A 25 -14.16 24.10 27.66
CA PRO A 25 -15.08 25.03 28.30
C PRO A 25 -15.51 24.57 29.69
N GLY A 26 -15.47 25.47 30.69
CA GLY A 26 -16.01 25.18 32.03
C GLY A 26 -15.10 24.35 32.96
N ILE A 27 -13.81 24.22 32.64
CA ILE A 27 -12.85 23.39 33.36
C ILE A 27 -11.74 24.24 34.03
N THR A 28 -11.14 23.74 35.11
CA THR A 28 -10.09 24.47 35.84
C THR A 28 -8.72 24.46 35.10
N PRO A 29 -7.83 25.43 35.38
CA PRO A 29 -6.48 25.46 34.81
C PRO A 29 -5.67 24.19 35.12
N GLU A 30 -5.89 23.57 36.28
CA GLU A 30 -5.20 22.34 36.69
C GLU A 30 -5.55 21.16 35.79
N ILE A 31 -6.82 21.00 35.44
CA ILE A 31 -7.29 19.94 34.54
C ILE A 31 -6.80 20.21 33.12
N THR A 32 -6.74 21.47 32.69
CA THR A 32 -6.16 21.84 31.38
C THR A 32 -4.68 21.44 31.30
N LYS A 33 -3.92 21.66 32.37
CA LYS A 33 -2.52 21.23 32.47
C LYS A 33 -2.37 19.71 32.50
N ALA A 34 -3.22 19.01 33.26
CA ALA A 34 -3.22 17.55 33.29
C ALA A 34 -3.52 16.96 31.91
N TYR A 35 -4.45 17.58 31.17
CA TYR A 35 -4.78 17.22 29.80
C TYR A 35 -3.63 17.47 28.82
N GLN A 36 -2.88 18.57 28.95
CA GLN A 36 -1.65 18.79 28.16
C GLN A 36 -0.60 17.68 28.40
N SER A 37 -0.47 17.19 29.64
CA SER A 37 0.41 16.04 29.94
C SER A 37 -0.04 14.76 29.22
N VAL A 38 -1.34 14.52 29.09
CA VAL A 38 -1.86 13.40 28.28
C VAL A 38 -1.37 13.51 26.84
N LEU A 39 -1.52 14.68 26.22
CA LEU A 39 -1.08 14.91 24.84
C LEU A 39 0.42 14.67 24.70
N GLN A 40 1.21 15.12 25.67
CA GLN A 40 2.65 14.92 25.68
C GLN A 40 3.03 13.44 25.77
N HIS A 41 2.44 12.67 26.69
CA HIS A 41 2.71 11.23 26.81
C HIS A 41 2.28 10.44 25.57
N VAL A 42 1.18 10.84 24.92
CA VAL A 42 0.75 10.27 23.64
C VAL A 42 1.75 10.57 22.53
N GLN A 43 2.37 11.76 22.54
CA GLN A 43 3.39 12.15 21.57
C GLN A 43 4.76 11.48 21.83
N SER A 44 5.15 11.31 23.09
CA SER A 44 6.40 10.65 23.47
C SER A 44 6.36 9.13 23.27
N GLY A 45 5.16 8.54 23.17
CA GLY A 45 4.97 7.11 23.02
C GLY A 45 4.92 6.35 24.34
N ASP A 46 4.86 7.05 25.47
CA ASP A 46 4.74 6.47 26.80
C ASP A 46 3.28 6.07 27.07
N SER A 47 2.84 4.99 26.41
CA SER A 47 1.42 4.58 26.39
C SER A 47 0.82 4.34 27.79
N GLU A 48 1.59 3.77 28.72
CA GLU A 48 1.12 3.53 30.09
C GLU A 48 0.88 4.84 30.85
N LEU A 49 1.83 5.78 30.76
CA LEU A 49 1.69 7.11 31.37
C LEU A 49 0.56 7.91 30.72
N ALA A 50 0.36 7.76 29.40
CA ALA A 50 -0.77 8.38 28.71
C ALA A 50 -2.11 7.88 29.28
N VAL A 51 -2.25 6.58 29.54
CA VAL A 51 -3.47 6.00 30.13
C VAL A 51 -3.67 6.52 31.55
N ILE A 52 -2.63 6.53 32.38
CA ILE A 52 -2.70 7.00 33.76
C ILE A 52 -3.14 8.47 33.80
N SER A 53 -2.44 9.35 33.07
CA SER A 53 -2.77 10.78 33.04
C SER A 53 -4.17 11.03 32.46
N ALA A 54 -4.60 10.29 31.44
CA ALA A 54 -5.93 10.47 30.85
C ALA A 54 -7.03 10.05 31.82
N ARG A 55 -6.81 8.97 32.59
CA ARG A 55 -7.75 8.50 33.59
C ARG A 55 -7.89 9.49 34.74
N GLU A 56 -6.78 10.05 35.21
CA GLU A 56 -6.79 11.08 36.25
C GLU A 56 -7.63 12.31 35.84
N VAL A 57 -7.49 12.77 34.59
CA VAL A 57 -8.31 13.88 34.06
C VAL A 57 -9.79 13.54 34.07
N VAL A 58 -10.16 12.33 33.64
CA VAL A 58 -11.56 11.86 33.64
C VAL A 58 -12.10 11.78 35.06
N ASP A 59 -11.37 11.18 35.99
CA ASP A 59 -11.80 11.01 37.39
C ASP A 59 -12.01 12.35 38.09
N GLN A 60 -11.12 13.33 37.85
CA GLN A 60 -11.27 14.69 38.38
C GLN A 60 -12.53 15.38 37.85
N LEU A 61 -12.82 15.23 36.55
CA LEU A 61 -14.00 15.83 35.94
C LEU A 61 -15.30 15.17 36.38
N VAL A 62 -15.30 13.85 36.55
CA VAL A 62 -16.44 13.11 37.15
C VAL A 62 -16.71 13.61 38.56
N ALA A 63 -15.68 13.79 39.38
CA ALA A 63 -15.83 14.31 40.74
C ALA A 63 -16.34 15.76 40.79
N ALA A 64 -15.95 16.60 39.83
CA ALA A 64 -16.34 18.01 39.79
C ALA A 64 -17.73 18.26 39.17
N HIS A 65 -18.11 17.49 38.16
CA HIS A 65 -19.28 17.78 37.32
C HIS A 65 -20.30 16.62 37.21
N GLY A 66 -19.99 15.45 37.77
CA GLY A 66 -20.82 14.25 37.69
C GLY A 66 -20.56 13.39 36.45
N GLU A 67 -21.00 12.13 36.50
CA GLU A 67 -20.70 11.12 35.47
C GLU A 67 -21.33 11.42 34.09
N ASP A 68 -22.46 12.13 34.06
CA ASP A 68 -23.22 12.43 32.83
C ASP A 68 -22.88 13.82 32.23
N SER A 69 -21.82 14.47 32.71
CA SER A 69 -21.42 15.79 32.18
C SER A 69 -20.96 15.70 30.72
N GLU A 70 -21.48 16.58 29.86
CA GLU A 70 -21.04 16.69 28.46
C GLU A 70 -19.55 17.02 28.32
N LEU A 71 -18.95 17.65 29.34
CA LEU A 71 -17.52 17.98 29.39
C LEU A 71 -16.62 16.75 29.40
N LEU A 72 -17.17 15.57 29.74
CA LEU A 72 -16.43 14.31 29.75
C LEU A 72 -16.23 13.73 28.35
N ALA A 73 -17.00 14.14 27.34
CA ALA A 73 -16.96 13.55 26.01
C ALA A 73 -15.54 13.54 25.41
N THR A 74 -14.88 14.70 25.40
CA THR A 74 -13.52 14.83 24.86
C THR A 74 -12.48 14.08 25.72
N PRO A 75 -12.35 14.32 27.04
CA PRO A 75 -11.43 13.56 27.89
C PRO A 75 -11.56 12.03 27.77
N VAL A 76 -12.78 11.52 27.70
CA VAL A 76 -13.04 10.08 27.56
C VAL A 76 -12.61 9.55 26.19
N ILE A 77 -12.74 10.33 25.11
CA ILE A 77 -12.16 9.98 23.79
C ILE A 77 -10.64 9.81 23.93
N TYR A 78 -9.97 10.75 24.61
CA TYR A 78 -8.52 10.71 24.77
C TYR A 78 -8.06 9.55 25.66
N LEU A 79 -8.81 9.21 26.71
CA LEU A 79 -8.58 8.00 27.48
C LEU A 79 -8.70 6.75 26.60
N GLY A 80 -9.74 6.67 25.75
CA GLY A 80 -9.89 5.57 24.79
C GLY A 80 -8.73 5.47 23.80
N LEU A 81 -8.23 6.60 23.32
CA LEU A 81 -7.05 6.65 22.45
C LEU A 81 -5.80 6.16 23.18
N ALA A 82 -5.55 6.62 24.40
CA ALA A 82 -4.41 6.18 25.22
C ALA A 82 -4.46 4.67 25.47
N GLN A 83 -5.64 4.14 25.85
CA GLN A 83 -5.87 2.71 26.07
C GLN A 83 -5.59 1.89 24.80
N LEU A 84 -6.10 2.34 23.65
CA LEU A 84 -5.83 1.70 22.36
C LEU A 84 -4.31 1.71 22.04
N GLY A 85 -3.63 2.81 22.34
CA GLY A 85 -2.17 2.94 22.25
C GLY A 85 -1.41 1.97 23.16
N ASN A 86 -1.96 1.70 24.34
CA ASN A 86 -1.44 0.72 25.30
C ASN A 86 -1.89 -0.72 25.02
N ARG A 87 -2.56 -0.97 23.89
CA ARG A 87 -3.11 -2.29 23.48
C ARG A 87 -4.23 -2.80 24.40
N GLU A 88 -4.88 -1.91 25.14
CA GLU A 88 -6.04 -2.18 25.99
C GLU A 88 -7.35 -1.98 25.19
N ALA A 89 -7.53 -2.79 24.13
CA ALA A 89 -8.60 -2.57 23.16
C ALA A 89 -10.02 -2.64 23.76
N VAL A 90 -10.22 -3.47 24.78
CA VAL A 90 -11.53 -3.62 25.46
C VAL A 90 -11.85 -2.38 26.30
N ASP A 91 -10.89 -1.86 27.04
CA ASP A 91 -11.07 -0.63 27.81
C ASP A 91 -11.30 0.57 26.89
N ALA A 92 -10.55 0.61 25.77
CA ALA A 92 -10.76 1.61 24.73
C ALA A 92 -12.19 1.57 24.17
N LEU A 93 -12.76 0.39 23.94
CA LEU A 93 -14.16 0.25 23.49
C LEU A 93 -15.15 0.81 24.52
N ASN A 94 -14.93 0.56 25.80
CA ASN A 94 -15.77 1.11 26.86
C ASN A 94 -15.71 2.64 26.88
N SER A 95 -14.50 3.21 26.82
CA SER A 95 -14.29 4.66 26.78
C SER A 95 -14.94 5.28 25.54
N PHE A 96 -14.67 4.77 24.34
CA PHE A 96 -15.30 5.32 23.13
C PHE A 96 -16.81 5.15 23.10
N GLY A 97 -17.34 4.03 23.61
CA GLY A 97 -18.79 3.82 23.77
C GLY A 97 -19.42 4.88 24.68
N ARG A 98 -18.76 5.18 25.82
CA ARG A 98 -19.21 6.24 26.73
C ARG A 98 -19.15 7.63 26.07
N ALA A 99 -18.09 7.92 25.33
CA ALA A 99 -18.00 9.18 24.58
C ALA A 99 -19.14 9.33 23.55
N VAL A 100 -19.47 8.26 22.82
CA VAL A 100 -20.63 8.26 21.91
C VAL A 100 -21.91 8.57 22.66
N GLU A 101 -22.19 7.91 23.78
CA GLU A 101 -23.39 8.14 24.59
C GLU A 101 -23.52 9.59 25.07
N LEU A 102 -22.43 10.17 25.59
CA LEU A 102 -22.39 11.57 26.07
C LEU A 102 -22.69 12.56 24.92
N ILE A 103 -22.11 12.34 23.74
CA ILE A 103 -22.31 13.19 22.57
C ILE A 103 -23.73 13.04 22.00
N GLU A 104 -24.24 11.80 21.90
CA GLU A 104 -25.59 11.56 21.39
C GLU A 104 -26.67 12.16 22.30
N THR A 105 -26.43 12.15 23.62
CA THR A 105 -27.36 12.72 24.61
C THR A 105 -27.38 14.24 24.56
N SER A 106 -26.20 14.88 24.42
CA SER A 106 -26.06 16.34 24.45
C SER A 106 -26.35 17.01 23.11
N ALA A 107 -25.83 16.46 22.00
CA ALA A 107 -25.83 17.10 20.68
C ALA A 107 -26.56 16.29 19.60
N GLY A 108 -26.93 15.04 19.89
CA GLY A 108 -27.75 14.19 19.03
C GLY A 108 -26.96 13.18 18.18
N PRO A 109 -27.67 12.26 17.49
CA PRO A 109 -27.09 11.05 16.88
C PRO A 109 -26.26 11.27 15.62
N PHE A 110 -26.14 12.52 15.18
CA PHE A 110 -25.40 12.91 13.98
C PHE A 110 -24.38 14.01 14.26
N ASP A 111 -24.10 14.36 15.52
CA ASP A 111 -23.11 15.38 15.84
C ASP A 111 -21.73 15.04 15.24
N PRO A 112 -20.98 16.00 14.65
CA PRO A 112 -19.68 15.71 14.04
C PRO A 112 -18.64 15.24 15.06
N GLY A 113 -18.81 15.55 16.35
CA GLY A 113 -18.01 15.02 17.45
C GLY A 113 -18.07 13.50 17.61
N LEU A 114 -19.05 12.83 16.98
CA LEU A 114 -19.12 11.36 16.94
C LEU A 114 -18.04 10.73 16.05
N VAL A 115 -17.43 11.47 15.11
CA VAL A 115 -16.47 10.89 14.15
C VAL A 115 -15.24 10.29 14.85
N PRO A 116 -14.52 11.00 15.74
CA PRO A 116 -13.37 10.43 16.45
C PRO A 116 -13.67 9.16 17.27
N PRO A 117 -14.68 9.11 18.17
CA PRO A 117 -14.94 7.89 18.94
C PRO A 117 -15.44 6.74 18.07
N LEU A 118 -16.17 6.99 16.97
CA LEU A 118 -16.56 5.94 16.03
C LEU A 118 -15.35 5.34 15.29
N GLN A 119 -14.37 6.16 14.92
CA GLN A 119 -13.10 5.65 14.37
C GLN A 119 -12.30 4.88 15.43
N GLY A 120 -12.31 5.36 16.69
CA GLY A 120 -11.74 4.66 17.84
C GLY A 120 -12.33 3.26 18.03
N ILE A 121 -13.67 3.16 18.08
CA ILE A 121 -14.39 1.87 18.13
C ILE A 121 -13.97 0.96 16.99
N ALA A 122 -13.90 1.49 15.76
CA ALA A 122 -13.49 0.70 14.62
C ALA A 122 -12.06 0.16 14.75
N MET A 123 -11.12 0.98 15.22
CA MET A 123 -9.73 0.57 15.40
C MET A 123 -9.55 -0.41 16.54
N SER A 124 -10.29 -0.25 17.64
CA SER A 124 -10.33 -1.24 18.71
C SER A 124 -10.87 -2.58 18.18
N HIS A 125 -11.96 -2.59 17.41
CA HIS A 125 -12.46 -3.81 16.80
C HIS A 125 -11.49 -4.42 15.78
N LEU A 126 -10.75 -3.62 15.01
CA LEU A 126 -9.69 -4.11 14.12
C LEU A 126 -8.58 -4.83 14.89
N SER A 127 -8.15 -4.29 16.04
CA SER A 127 -7.15 -4.93 16.90
C SER A 127 -7.62 -6.25 17.52
N LEU A 128 -8.94 -6.40 17.65
CA LEU A 128 -9.62 -7.61 18.10
C LEU A 128 -10.08 -8.51 16.94
N GLU A 129 -9.67 -8.20 15.70
CA GLU A 129 -10.04 -8.93 14.47
C GLU A 129 -11.56 -9.01 14.19
N ASN A 130 -12.34 -8.10 14.77
CA ASN A 130 -13.79 -7.99 14.60
C ASN A 130 -14.15 -7.10 13.40
N TYR A 131 -13.79 -7.56 12.20
CA TYR A 131 -13.84 -6.75 10.97
C TYR A 131 -15.23 -6.20 10.60
N GLU A 132 -16.31 -6.96 10.81
CA GLU A 132 -17.67 -6.52 10.47
C GLU A 132 -18.13 -5.34 11.35
N VAL A 133 -17.83 -5.40 12.65
CA VAL A 133 -18.19 -4.33 13.59
C VAL A 133 -17.34 -3.09 13.32
N ALA A 134 -16.05 -3.29 13.02
CA ALA A 134 -15.17 -2.20 12.59
C ALA A 134 -15.69 -1.49 11.33
N ALA A 135 -16.10 -2.25 10.30
CA ALA A 135 -16.68 -1.70 9.10
C ALA A 135 -17.98 -0.93 9.38
N SER A 136 -18.84 -1.44 10.27
CA SER A 136 -20.07 -0.76 10.69
C SER A 136 -19.79 0.60 11.33
N ALA A 137 -18.85 0.65 12.28
CA ALA A 137 -18.45 1.88 12.96
C ALA A 137 -17.84 2.91 11.99
N LEU A 138 -16.99 2.48 11.05
CA LEU A 138 -16.45 3.34 10.00
C LEU A 138 -17.53 3.87 9.05
N ARG A 139 -18.49 3.04 8.63
CA ARG A 139 -19.61 3.49 7.78
C ARG A 139 -20.48 4.50 8.52
N ARG A 140 -20.67 4.34 9.84
CA ARG A 140 -21.37 5.31 10.67
C ARG A 140 -20.61 6.65 10.74
N ALA A 141 -19.29 6.61 10.98
CA ALA A 141 -18.45 7.81 10.95
C ALA A 141 -18.50 8.52 9.58
N GLN A 142 -18.46 7.74 8.48
CA GLN A 142 -18.60 8.26 7.12
C GLN A 142 -19.97 8.94 6.94
N HIS A 143 -21.06 8.32 7.41
CA HIS A 143 -22.40 8.88 7.32
C HIS A 143 -22.58 10.20 8.10
N VAL A 144 -22.02 10.29 9.30
CA VAL A 144 -21.98 11.55 10.08
C VAL A 144 -21.27 12.64 9.28
N THR A 145 -20.10 12.31 8.72
CA THR A 145 -19.29 13.24 7.92
C THR A 145 -20.04 13.68 6.65
N HIS A 146 -20.76 12.77 5.98
CA HIS A 146 -21.60 13.09 4.81
C HIS A 146 -22.66 14.14 5.13
N ARG A 147 -23.33 13.99 6.28
CA ARG A 147 -24.46 14.84 6.65
C ARG A 147 -24.03 16.28 6.95
N HIS A 148 -22.83 16.46 7.50
CA HIS A 148 -22.32 17.78 7.88
C HIS A 148 -21.59 18.52 6.77
N LYS A 149 -20.74 17.80 6.02
CA LYS A 149 -19.84 18.44 5.04
C LYS A 149 -20.18 18.10 3.59
N GLY A 150 -21.31 17.43 3.36
CA GLY A 150 -21.74 16.95 2.06
C GLY A 150 -21.11 15.61 1.66
N VAL A 151 -21.65 14.99 0.61
CA VAL A 151 -21.26 13.63 0.19
C VAL A 151 -19.80 13.57 -0.27
N TYR A 152 -19.27 14.59 -0.93
CA TYR A 152 -17.91 14.58 -1.49
C TYR A 152 -17.01 15.56 -0.74
N ASN A 153 -16.55 15.18 0.46
CA ASN A 153 -15.64 16.00 1.25
C ASN A 153 -14.34 15.24 1.59
N ALA A 154 -13.24 15.99 1.69
CA ALA A 154 -11.90 15.43 1.87
C ALA A 154 -11.68 14.73 3.22
N ASP A 155 -12.41 15.11 4.27
CA ASP A 155 -12.26 14.52 5.61
C ASP A 155 -12.63 13.03 5.65
N GLN A 156 -13.44 12.58 4.68
CA GLN A 156 -13.79 11.18 4.57
C GLN A 156 -12.66 10.30 4.04
N LEU A 157 -11.63 10.85 3.40
CA LEU A 157 -10.62 10.03 2.71
C LEU A 157 -9.91 9.08 3.68
N ALA A 158 -9.66 9.51 4.92
CA ALA A 158 -9.11 8.65 5.96
C ALA A 158 -10.05 7.50 6.35
N ILE A 159 -11.36 7.74 6.41
CA ILE A 159 -12.37 6.71 6.70
C ILE A 159 -12.47 5.74 5.52
N VAL A 160 -12.46 6.25 4.28
CA VAL A 160 -12.50 5.46 3.04
C VAL A 160 -11.30 4.52 2.96
N ASP A 161 -10.09 5.01 3.28
CA ASP A 161 -8.88 4.17 3.31
C ASP A 161 -9.00 3.01 4.30
N LYS A 162 -9.56 3.27 5.49
CA LYS A 162 -9.81 2.23 6.48
C LYS A 162 -10.89 1.25 6.08
N LEU A 163 -11.96 1.69 5.44
CA LEU A 163 -12.98 0.79 4.88
C LEU A 163 -12.38 -0.13 3.82
N ILE A 164 -11.54 0.41 2.93
CA ILE A 164 -10.83 -0.38 1.90
C ILE A 164 -9.89 -1.41 2.54
N GLU A 165 -9.19 -1.06 3.62
CA GLU A 165 -8.34 -1.98 4.38
C GLU A 165 -9.16 -3.14 4.95
N VAL A 166 -10.28 -2.84 5.62
CA VAL A 166 -11.19 -3.85 6.19
C VAL A 166 -11.76 -4.74 5.09
N ASP A 167 -12.29 -4.16 4.01
CA ASP A 167 -12.89 -4.91 2.90
C ASP A 167 -11.86 -5.77 2.15
N LYS A 168 -10.57 -5.39 2.15
CA LYS A 168 -9.47 -6.24 1.62
C LYS A 168 -9.26 -7.50 2.45
N ILE A 169 -9.37 -7.38 3.78
CA ILE A 169 -9.21 -8.51 4.72
C ILE A 169 -10.40 -9.45 4.61
N THR A 170 -11.62 -8.92 4.60
CA THR A 170 -12.86 -9.73 4.51
C THR A 170 -13.12 -10.27 3.11
N GLY A 171 -12.47 -9.70 2.08
CA GLY A 171 -12.64 -10.13 0.69
C GLY A 171 -13.85 -9.53 0.00
N GLU A 172 -14.41 -8.44 0.54
CA GLU A 172 -15.59 -7.74 0.03
C GLU A 172 -15.28 -6.82 -1.16
N TYR A 173 -14.84 -7.42 -2.28
CA TYR A 173 -14.35 -6.69 -3.45
C TYR A 173 -15.33 -5.66 -4.03
N ARG A 174 -16.64 -5.86 -3.88
CA ARG A 174 -17.66 -4.91 -4.35
C ARG A 174 -17.64 -3.61 -3.53
N ASN A 175 -17.38 -3.70 -2.24
CA ASN A 175 -17.24 -2.54 -1.38
C ASN A 175 -15.95 -1.80 -1.70
N ILE A 176 -14.83 -2.53 -1.88
CA ILE A 176 -13.55 -1.92 -2.29
C ILE A 176 -13.73 -1.11 -3.58
N GLU A 177 -14.36 -1.69 -4.62
CA GLU A 177 -14.57 -0.98 -5.88
C GLU A 177 -15.36 0.32 -5.69
N ARG A 178 -16.43 0.27 -4.87
CA ARG A 178 -17.23 1.44 -4.56
C ARG A 178 -16.41 2.52 -3.84
N GLN A 179 -15.59 2.13 -2.87
CA GLN A 179 -14.76 3.05 -2.09
C GLN A 179 -13.61 3.64 -2.91
N GLU A 180 -12.97 2.87 -3.80
CA GLU A 180 -11.94 3.37 -4.71
C GLU A 180 -12.51 4.38 -5.73
N LEU A 181 -13.72 4.11 -6.25
CA LEU A 181 -14.44 5.07 -7.12
C LEU A 181 -14.82 6.34 -6.35
N PHE A 182 -15.31 6.18 -5.13
CA PHE A 182 -15.67 7.29 -4.26
C PHE A 182 -14.44 8.16 -3.92
N TYR A 183 -13.31 7.54 -3.62
CA TYR A 183 -12.03 8.22 -3.38
C TYR A 183 -11.68 9.17 -4.53
N LEU A 184 -11.66 8.67 -5.78
CA LEU A 184 -11.41 9.52 -6.94
C LEU A 184 -12.47 10.62 -7.08
N LYS A 185 -13.74 10.31 -6.84
CA LYS A 185 -14.83 11.28 -6.97
C LYS A 185 -14.70 12.43 -5.97
N VAL A 186 -14.27 12.18 -4.73
CA VAL A 186 -13.97 13.23 -3.75
C VAL A 186 -12.87 14.15 -4.26
N HIS A 187 -11.76 13.58 -4.77
CA HIS A 187 -10.67 14.38 -5.35
C HIS A 187 -11.13 15.23 -6.54
N GLU A 188 -11.98 14.69 -7.40
CA GLU A 188 -12.56 15.43 -8.53
C GLU A 188 -13.47 16.58 -8.09
N ASP A 189 -14.25 16.41 -7.02
CA ASP A 189 -15.13 17.46 -6.50
C ASP A 189 -14.34 18.57 -5.81
N VAL A 190 -13.27 18.21 -5.08
CA VAL A 190 -12.43 19.17 -4.34
C VAL A 190 -11.54 20.00 -5.27
N TYR A 191 -10.91 19.37 -6.27
CA TYR A 191 -9.90 20.04 -7.12
C TYR A 191 -10.37 20.31 -8.55
N GLY A 192 -11.35 19.56 -9.04
CA GLY A 192 -11.76 19.57 -10.44
C GLY A 192 -11.18 18.42 -11.26
N LYS A 193 -11.86 18.06 -12.35
CA LYS A 193 -11.57 16.85 -13.15
C LYS A 193 -10.28 16.90 -13.98
N ALA A 194 -9.72 18.08 -14.20
CA ALA A 194 -8.49 18.27 -14.98
C ALA A 194 -7.31 18.75 -14.12
N ASP A 195 -7.51 18.86 -12.80
CA ASP A 195 -6.49 19.40 -11.90
C ASP A 195 -5.38 18.37 -11.62
N PRO A 196 -4.10 18.73 -11.73
CA PRO A 196 -2.98 17.83 -11.43
C PRO A 196 -2.98 17.19 -10.03
N ARG A 197 -3.67 17.78 -9.05
CA ARG A 197 -3.76 17.22 -7.68
C ARG A 197 -4.54 15.89 -7.64
N ILE A 198 -5.30 15.54 -8.68
CA ILE A 198 -6.02 14.25 -8.76
C ILE A 198 -5.16 13.11 -9.33
N LEU A 199 -3.93 13.37 -9.77
CA LEU A 199 -3.10 12.38 -10.48
C LEU A 199 -2.82 11.13 -9.65
N GLN A 200 -2.63 11.26 -8.34
CA GLN A 200 -2.44 10.11 -7.46
C GLN A 200 -3.71 9.24 -7.37
N ALA A 201 -4.88 9.88 -7.26
CA ALA A 201 -6.17 9.17 -7.21
C ALA A 201 -6.46 8.42 -8.51
N LEU A 202 -6.15 9.02 -9.67
CA LEU A 202 -6.28 8.37 -10.99
C LEU A 202 -5.38 7.14 -11.10
N GLN A 203 -4.11 7.25 -10.71
CA GLN A 203 -3.17 6.14 -10.76
C GLN A 203 -3.58 5.00 -9.83
N ARG A 204 -3.99 5.32 -8.59
CA ARG A 204 -4.49 4.36 -7.60
C ARG A 204 -5.69 3.57 -8.14
N LEU A 205 -6.71 4.25 -8.67
CA LEU A 205 -7.87 3.58 -9.24
C LEU A 205 -7.48 2.77 -10.50
N GLY A 206 -6.61 3.32 -11.34
CA GLY A 206 -6.10 2.64 -12.55
C GLY A 206 -5.38 1.33 -12.22
N GLU A 207 -4.59 1.32 -11.17
CA GLU A 207 -3.90 0.14 -10.64
C GLU A 207 -4.88 -0.88 -10.07
N TYR A 208 -5.83 -0.43 -9.23
CA TYR A 208 -6.88 -1.29 -8.68
C TYR A 208 -7.65 -2.01 -9.80
N MET A 209 -8.09 -1.27 -10.82
CA MET A 209 -8.84 -1.79 -11.97
C MET A 209 -8.02 -2.83 -12.74
N ALA A 210 -6.73 -2.58 -13.00
CA ALA A 210 -5.84 -3.56 -13.66
C ALA A 210 -5.67 -4.85 -12.85
N HIS A 211 -5.43 -4.72 -11.54
CA HIS A 211 -5.30 -5.87 -10.64
C HIS A 211 -6.59 -6.68 -10.57
N ARG A 212 -7.74 -6.00 -10.48
CA ARG A 212 -9.05 -6.65 -10.46
C ARG A 212 -9.30 -7.41 -11.76
N ALA A 213 -8.96 -6.82 -12.90
CA ALA A 213 -9.06 -7.46 -14.21
C ALA A 213 -8.17 -8.71 -14.32
N ALA A 214 -6.95 -8.66 -13.77
CA ALA A 214 -6.01 -9.78 -13.80
C ALA A 214 -6.49 -10.99 -13.00
N LYS A 215 -7.31 -10.81 -11.95
CA LYS A 215 -7.93 -11.91 -11.19
C LYS A 215 -8.97 -12.69 -12.01
N PHE A 216 -9.56 -12.09 -13.04
CA PHE A 216 -10.48 -12.77 -13.97
C PHE A 216 -9.72 -13.56 -15.06
N ARG A 217 -8.56 -14.15 -14.77
CA ARG A 217 -7.73 -14.95 -15.70
C ARG A 217 -7.94 -16.45 -15.46
N SER A 218 -9.17 -16.96 -15.61
CA SER A 218 -9.48 -18.40 -15.59
C SER A 218 -9.61 -18.97 -17.01
N ARG A 219 -9.25 -20.25 -17.18
CA ARG A 219 -9.39 -20.99 -18.46
C ARG A 219 -10.86 -21.28 -18.80
N TYR A 220 -11.77 -21.16 -17.83
CA TYR A 220 -13.22 -21.37 -17.97
C TYR A 220 -14.00 -20.08 -17.68
N LEU A 221 -13.59 -18.97 -18.30
CA LEU A 221 -14.31 -17.72 -18.15
C LEU A 221 -15.68 -17.82 -18.81
N ASN A 222 -16.75 -17.79 -18.02
CA ASN A 222 -18.09 -17.52 -18.52
C ASN A 222 -18.16 -16.11 -19.13
N VAL A 223 -19.18 -15.84 -19.96
CA VAL A 223 -19.34 -14.57 -20.67
C VAL A 223 -19.28 -13.36 -19.73
N GLU A 224 -19.89 -13.49 -18.54
CA GLU A 224 -19.89 -12.44 -17.53
C GLU A 224 -18.47 -12.05 -17.07
N HIS A 225 -17.63 -13.02 -16.73
CA HIS A 225 -16.25 -12.74 -16.34
C HIS A 225 -15.43 -12.13 -17.48
N GLN A 226 -15.71 -12.49 -18.74
CA GLN A 226 -15.03 -11.90 -19.90
C GLN A 226 -15.41 -10.43 -20.05
N MET A 227 -16.70 -10.12 -19.89
CA MET A 227 -17.21 -8.76 -19.90
C MET A 227 -16.60 -7.93 -18.75
N ARG A 228 -16.59 -8.46 -17.52
CA ARG A 228 -15.96 -7.81 -16.36
C ARG A 228 -14.48 -7.55 -16.61
N ARG A 229 -13.72 -8.54 -17.08
CA ARG A 229 -12.29 -8.38 -17.40
C ARG A 229 -12.07 -7.28 -18.43
N LYS A 230 -12.87 -7.24 -19.50
CA LYS A 230 -12.78 -6.21 -20.54
C LYS A 230 -13.10 -4.82 -19.98
N TYR A 231 -14.15 -4.71 -19.16
CA TYR A 231 -14.54 -3.49 -18.47
C TYR A 231 -13.41 -2.94 -17.60
N TYR A 232 -12.89 -3.76 -16.67
CA TYR A 232 -11.86 -3.33 -15.74
C TYR A 232 -10.56 -2.89 -16.43
N PHE A 233 -10.09 -3.61 -17.45
CA PHE A 233 -8.93 -3.15 -18.22
C PHE A 233 -9.20 -1.87 -18.99
N LYS A 234 -10.41 -1.70 -19.56
CA LYS A 234 -10.77 -0.46 -20.24
C LYS A 234 -10.69 0.71 -19.26
N GLN A 235 -11.32 0.59 -18.09
CA GLN A 235 -11.26 1.63 -17.05
C GLN A 235 -9.82 1.96 -16.64
N SER A 236 -8.99 0.94 -16.42
CA SER A 236 -7.57 1.13 -16.10
C SER A 236 -6.84 1.96 -17.16
N PHE A 237 -7.01 1.62 -18.45
CA PHE A 237 -6.37 2.37 -19.53
C PHE A 237 -6.87 3.81 -19.63
N ASP A 238 -8.19 4.01 -19.55
CA ASP A 238 -8.80 5.33 -19.63
C ASP A 238 -8.29 6.23 -18.50
N LEU A 239 -8.12 5.69 -17.27
CA LEU A 239 -7.57 6.41 -16.12
C LEU A 239 -6.11 6.80 -16.30
N TYR A 240 -5.25 5.88 -16.73
CA TYR A 240 -3.83 6.21 -16.99
C TYR A 240 -3.67 7.19 -18.14
N GLN A 241 -4.45 7.03 -19.22
CA GLN A 241 -4.43 7.96 -20.35
C GLN A 241 -4.93 9.35 -19.95
N ARG A 242 -5.91 9.43 -19.05
CA ARG A 242 -6.36 10.70 -18.49
C ARG A 242 -5.26 11.35 -17.63
N ALA A 243 -4.58 10.58 -16.79
CA ALA A 243 -3.47 11.10 -15.99
C ALA A 243 -2.33 11.64 -16.89
N ILE A 244 -1.95 10.88 -17.92
CA ILE A 244 -0.94 11.31 -18.92
C ILE A 244 -1.36 12.63 -19.57
N ARG A 245 -2.62 12.73 -20.02
CA ARG A 245 -3.14 13.94 -20.67
C ARG A 245 -3.11 15.16 -19.76
N ILE A 246 -3.56 15.02 -18.50
CA ILE A 246 -3.52 16.12 -17.52
C ILE A 246 -2.08 16.60 -17.32
N ILE A 247 -1.12 15.68 -17.25
CA ILE A 247 0.29 16.05 -17.09
C ILE A 247 0.80 16.77 -18.34
N GLU A 248 0.55 16.24 -19.53
CA GLU A 248 0.96 16.85 -20.80
C GLU A 248 0.40 18.27 -20.97
N GLU A 249 -0.88 18.47 -20.64
CA GLU A 249 -1.56 19.75 -20.76
C GLU A 249 -1.07 20.81 -19.75
N ASN A 250 -0.58 20.39 -18.57
CA ASN A 250 -0.17 21.31 -17.49
C ASN A 250 1.35 21.52 -17.39
N TYR A 251 2.15 20.51 -17.75
CA TYR A 251 3.60 20.50 -17.52
C TYR A 251 4.44 20.14 -18.77
N GLY A 252 3.80 19.70 -19.86
CA GLY A 252 4.48 19.28 -21.07
C GLY A 252 4.68 17.76 -21.19
N ASP A 253 5.14 17.33 -22.36
CA ASP A 253 5.20 15.93 -22.78
C ASP A 253 6.42 15.15 -22.28
N MET A 254 7.33 15.84 -21.57
CA MET A 254 8.57 15.33 -20.98
C MET A 254 8.67 15.56 -19.45
N ASP A 255 7.56 15.83 -18.76
CA ASP A 255 7.57 16.01 -17.31
C ASP A 255 7.71 14.67 -16.55
N LEU A 256 8.50 14.66 -15.46
CA LEU A 256 8.75 13.46 -14.65
C LEU A 256 7.48 12.81 -14.09
N ARG A 257 6.39 13.57 -13.91
CA ARG A 257 5.11 13.03 -13.44
C ARG A 257 4.54 11.98 -14.39
N LEU A 258 4.96 11.95 -15.66
CA LEU A 258 4.54 10.95 -16.65
C LEU A 258 5.00 9.53 -16.31
N ILE A 259 6.08 9.39 -15.53
CA ILE A 259 6.71 8.10 -15.25
C ILE A 259 5.72 7.10 -14.62
N GLY A 260 5.00 7.53 -13.57
CA GLY A 260 4.04 6.69 -12.86
C GLY A 260 2.91 6.19 -13.76
N PRO A 261 2.14 7.08 -14.42
CA PRO A 261 1.07 6.68 -15.33
C PRO A 261 1.55 5.83 -16.53
N LEU A 262 2.72 6.12 -17.10
CA LEU A 262 3.27 5.33 -18.21
C LEU A 262 3.66 3.91 -17.78
N ARG A 263 4.32 3.76 -16.62
CA ARG A 263 4.61 2.43 -16.03
C ARG A 263 3.32 1.66 -15.72
N GLY A 264 2.36 2.32 -15.09
CA GLY A 264 1.04 1.75 -14.79
C GLY A 264 0.30 1.27 -16.03
N LEU A 265 0.29 2.08 -17.09
CA LEU A 265 -0.29 1.73 -18.39
C LEU A 265 0.43 0.54 -19.05
N ALA A 266 1.77 0.53 -19.02
CA ALA A 266 2.56 -0.58 -19.55
C ALA A 266 2.19 -1.90 -18.83
N GLN A 267 2.17 -1.89 -17.49
CA GLN A 267 1.86 -3.06 -16.68
C GLN A 267 0.42 -3.54 -16.89
N ALA A 268 -0.55 -2.62 -16.99
CA ALA A 268 -1.94 -2.96 -17.29
C ALA A 268 -2.07 -3.60 -18.69
N LYS A 269 -1.36 -3.10 -19.70
CA LYS A 269 -1.34 -3.68 -21.06
C LYS A 269 -0.81 -5.11 -21.06
N LEU A 270 0.30 -5.35 -20.37
CA LEU A 270 0.90 -6.69 -20.21
C LEU A 270 -0.08 -7.65 -19.51
N SER A 271 -0.72 -7.18 -18.43
CA SER A 271 -1.69 -7.97 -17.66
C SER A 271 -2.93 -8.34 -18.47
N LYS A 272 -3.37 -7.48 -19.39
CA LYS A 272 -4.46 -7.77 -20.33
C LYS A 272 -4.07 -8.86 -21.33
N GLY A 273 -2.79 -9.02 -21.63
CA GLY A 273 -2.28 -9.90 -22.67
C GLY A 273 -2.01 -9.19 -23.99
N PHE A 274 -1.92 -7.85 -23.98
CA PHE A 274 -1.35 -7.16 -25.14
C PHE A 274 0.12 -7.58 -25.30
N GLY A 275 0.56 -7.67 -26.56
CA GLY A 275 1.93 -8.01 -26.89
C GLY A 275 2.93 -6.97 -26.37
N ILE A 276 4.17 -7.42 -26.21
CA ILE A 276 5.30 -6.63 -25.72
C ILE A 276 5.46 -5.26 -26.41
N ARG A 277 5.09 -5.13 -27.68
CA ARG A 277 5.22 -3.89 -28.47
C ARG A 277 4.57 -2.70 -27.77
N THR A 278 3.27 -2.79 -27.47
CA THR A 278 2.50 -1.68 -26.89
C THR A 278 2.91 -1.29 -25.47
N ALA A 279 3.46 -2.24 -24.69
CA ALA A 279 3.97 -1.97 -23.36
C ALA A 279 5.38 -1.36 -23.41
N SER A 280 6.22 -1.85 -24.33
CA SER A 280 7.57 -1.31 -24.56
C SER A 280 7.54 0.13 -25.08
N GLU A 281 6.49 0.56 -25.77
CA GLU A 281 6.30 1.96 -26.17
C GLU A 281 6.13 2.87 -24.94
N SER A 282 5.29 2.46 -23.98
CA SER A 282 5.08 3.21 -22.75
C SER A 282 6.36 3.28 -21.91
N LEU A 283 7.12 2.18 -21.79
CA LEU A 283 8.40 2.18 -21.06
C LEU A 283 9.53 2.91 -21.81
N ARG A 284 9.55 2.89 -23.15
CA ARG A 284 10.50 3.73 -23.92
C ARG A 284 10.25 5.21 -23.65
N ARG A 285 8.98 5.62 -23.62
CA ARG A 285 8.63 6.99 -23.25
C ARG A 285 9.06 7.34 -21.82
N VAL A 286 9.04 6.40 -20.88
CA VAL A 286 9.61 6.62 -19.53
C VAL A 286 11.11 6.92 -19.62
N VAL A 287 11.87 6.15 -20.41
CA VAL A 287 13.30 6.38 -20.65
C VAL A 287 13.54 7.76 -21.29
N ASP A 288 12.73 8.14 -22.28
CA ASP A 288 12.85 9.44 -22.94
C ASP A 288 12.61 10.60 -21.96
N VAL A 289 11.58 10.48 -21.10
CA VAL A 289 11.24 11.47 -20.06
C VAL A 289 12.41 11.66 -19.08
N VAL A 290 12.95 10.57 -18.51
CA VAL A 290 14.07 10.69 -17.53
C VAL A 290 15.35 11.19 -18.18
N LYS A 291 15.63 10.84 -19.45
CA LYS A 291 16.81 11.33 -20.16
C LYS A 291 16.72 12.82 -20.50
N ALA A 292 15.53 13.33 -20.79
CA ALA A 292 15.31 14.70 -21.20
C ALA A 292 15.17 15.68 -20.03
N ASN A 293 15.00 15.19 -18.81
CA ASN A 293 14.64 16.02 -17.67
C ASN A 293 15.83 16.28 -16.72
N PRO A 294 16.21 17.55 -16.46
CA PRO A 294 17.29 17.90 -15.54
C PRO A 294 17.08 17.45 -14.09
N GLY A 295 15.84 17.15 -13.70
CA GLY A 295 15.51 16.64 -12.37
C GLY A 295 15.77 15.14 -12.19
N SER A 296 16.18 14.43 -13.24
CA SER A 296 16.53 13.02 -13.17
C SER A 296 18.03 12.83 -12.94
N ASP A 297 18.36 11.83 -12.12
CA ASP A 297 19.74 11.41 -11.90
C ASP A 297 20.14 10.21 -12.78
N VAL A 298 21.41 9.81 -12.68
CA VAL A 298 21.96 8.62 -13.35
C VAL A 298 21.17 7.35 -13.01
N GLY A 299 20.74 7.22 -11.76
CA GLY A 299 19.97 6.08 -11.26
C GLY A 299 18.58 5.99 -11.88
N ASP A 300 17.89 7.11 -12.08
CA ASP A 300 16.59 7.18 -12.74
C ASP A 300 16.67 6.66 -14.18
N VAL A 301 17.67 7.12 -14.93
CA VAL A 301 17.88 6.71 -16.33
C VAL A 301 18.27 5.23 -16.39
N ALA A 302 19.16 4.78 -15.52
CA ALA A 302 19.58 3.38 -15.46
C ALA A 302 18.40 2.46 -15.12
N ARG A 303 17.63 2.75 -14.06
CA ARG A 303 16.46 1.96 -13.64
C ARG A 303 15.37 1.93 -14.70
N ALA A 304 15.06 3.06 -15.34
CA ALA A 304 14.09 3.10 -16.44
C ALA A 304 14.53 2.23 -17.64
N THR A 305 15.81 2.23 -17.97
CA THR A 305 16.37 1.42 -19.06
C THR A 305 16.39 -0.07 -18.69
N VAL A 306 16.66 -0.39 -17.42
CA VAL A 306 16.54 -1.74 -16.87
C VAL A 306 15.10 -2.27 -16.94
N ASP A 307 14.08 -1.45 -16.68
CA ASP A 307 12.67 -1.85 -16.80
C ASP A 307 12.34 -2.37 -18.22
N LEU A 308 12.96 -1.77 -19.26
CA LEU A 308 12.87 -2.25 -20.64
C LEU A 308 13.58 -3.59 -20.83
N GLY A 309 14.81 -3.73 -20.32
CA GLY A 309 15.57 -4.99 -20.38
C GLY A 309 14.84 -6.15 -19.70
N ASP A 310 14.22 -5.89 -18.54
CA ASP A 310 13.42 -6.85 -17.80
C ASP A 310 12.15 -7.24 -18.57
N LEU A 311 11.47 -6.26 -19.20
CA LEU A 311 10.35 -6.53 -20.09
C LEU A 311 10.76 -7.44 -21.25
N TYR A 312 11.86 -7.11 -21.93
CA TYR A 312 12.37 -7.90 -23.05
C TYR A 312 12.75 -9.32 -22.60
N THR A 313 13.39 -9.47 -21.46
CA THR A 313 13.80 -10.77 -20.89
C THR A 313 12.59 -11.66 -20.58
N ARG A 314 11.55 -11.10 -19.96
CA ARG A 314 10.31 -11.81 -19.63
C ARG A 314 9.63 -12.41 -20.87
N TRP A 315 9.72 -11.74 -22.01
CA TRP A 315 9.15 -12.16 -23.29
C TRP A 315 10.14 -12.88 -24.21
N ASN A 316 11.37 -13.15 -23.75
CA ASN A 316 12.43 -13.75 -24.57
C ASN A 316 12.70 -12.96 -25.86
N ASP A 317 12.72 -11.64 -25.74
CA ASP A 317 13.04 -10.70 -26.81
C ASP A 317 14.55 -10.40 -26.80
N GLY A 318 15.20 -10.49 -27.96
CA GLY A 318 16.65 -10.33 -28.10
C GLY A 318 17.17 -8.93 -27.74
N ARG A 319 16.28 -7.92 -27.72
CA ARG A 319 16.61 -6.54 -27.33
C ARG A 319 17.00 -6.40 -25.85
N ALA A 320 16.77 -7.42 -25.03
CA ALA A 320 17.11 -7.40 -23.61
C ALA A 320 18.60 -7.11 -23.36
N THR A 321 19.48 -7.78 -24.10
CA THR A 321 20.93 -7.63 -23.94
C THR A 321 21.37 -6.19 -24.16
N GLU A 322 20.88 -5.56 -25.22
CA GLU A 322 21.22 -4.18 -25.53
C GLU A 322 20.67 -3.21 -24.49
N ALA A 323 19.43 -3.41 -24.04
CA ALA A 323 18.86 -2.58 -22.98
C ALA A 323 19.67 -2.64 -21.67
N TYR A 324 20.17 -3.82 -21.27
CA TYR A 324 21.04 -3.93 -20.10
C TYR A 324 22.41 -3.28 -20.30
N ARG A 325 22.98 -3.38 -21.51
CA ARG A 325 24.23 -2.71 -21.87
C ARG A 325 24.06 -1.19 -21.85
N GLU A 326 22.98 -0.66 -22.44
CA GLU A 326 22.64 0.76 -22.39
C GLU A 326 22.50 1.24 -20.95
N ALA A 327 21.79 0.49 -20.10
CA ALA A 327 21.63 0.83 -18.69
C ALA A 327 22.97 0.83 -17.93
N TRP A 328 23.87 -0.12 -18.22
CA TRP A 328 25.21 -0.15 -17.64
C TRP A 328 26.05 1.06 -18.04
N ASN A 329 25.99 1.44 -19.32
CA ASN A 329 26.79 2.54 -19.89
C ASN A 329 26.31 3.92 -19.46
N VAL A 330 25.05 4.04 -19.02
CA VAL A 330 24.53 5.28 -18.42
C VAL A 330 25.20 5.58 -17.09
N ILE A 331 25.60 4.55 -16.34
CA ILE A 331 26.22 4.69 -15.03
C ILE A 331 27.71 5.01 -15.22
N PRO A 332 28.22 6.14 -14.69
CA PRO A 332 29.66 6.45 -14.72
C PRO A 332 30.50 5.43 -13.95
N ASP A 333 31.75 5.25 -14.34
CA ASP A 333 32.71 4.40 -13.63
C ASP A 333 33.37 5.17 -12.49
N GLU A 334 32.59 5.43 -11.44
CA GLU A 334 33.00 6.16 -10.24
C GLU A 334 32.54 5.40 -8.99
N ASP A 335 33.33 5.47 -7.92
CA ASP A 335 33.07 4.74 -6.66
C ASP A 335 31.67 5.04 -6.09
N ILE A 336 31.17 6.26 -6.28
CA ILE A 336 29.84 6.69 -5.83
C ILE A 336 28.69 5.90 -6.46
N TYR A 337 28.90 5.26 -7.61
CA TYR A 337 27.89 4.49 -8.33
C TYR A 337 28.06 2.98 -8.21
N GLN A 338 29.04 2.49 -7.45
CA GLN A 338 29.25 1.04 -7.28
C GLN A 338 28.04 0.37 -6.62
N GLU A 339 27.45 1.01 -5.60
CA GLU A 339 26.21 0.51 -4.98
C GLU A 339 25.06 0.39 -5.99
N LEU A 340 24.91 1.35 -6.90
CA LEU A 340 23.90 1.30 -7.95
C LEU A 340 24.19 0.20 -8.98
N ARG A 341 25.45 -0.01 -9.37
CA ARG A 341 25.84 -1.12 -10.26
C ARG A 341 25.54 -2.47 -9.61
N ASP A 342 25.86 -2.61 -8.33
CA ASP A 342 25.59 -3.83 -7.57
C ASP A 342 24.09 -4.06 -7.36
N GLU A 343 23.31 -3.02 -7.05
CA GLU A 343 21.85 -3.06 -6.97
C GLU A 343 21.24 -3.60 -8.26
N LEU A 344 21.67 -3.08 -9.41
CA LEU A 344 21.05 -3.38 -10.69
C LEU A 344 21.55 -4.68 -11.33
N PHE A 345 22.84 -4.99 -11.18
CA PHE A 345 23.55 -6.00 -11.97
C PHE A 345 24.50 -6.90 -11.18
N GLY A 346 24.72 -6.65 -9.88
CA GLY A 346 25.65 -7.40 -9.04
C GLY A 346 25.30 -8.89 -8.93
N ALA A 347 24.01 -9.22 -8.90
CA ALA A 347 23.50 -10.59 -8.89
C ALA A 347 22.27 -10.77 -9.80
N PRO A 348 21.98 -11.99 -10.27
CA PRO A 348 20.77 -12.22 -11.06
C PRO A 348 19.49 -11.96 -10.28
N VAL A 349 18.59 -11.14 -10.82
CA VAL A 349 17.31 -10.81 -10.18
C VAL A 349 16.18 -11.62 -10.81
N ARG A 350 15.45 -12.42 -10.02
CA ARG A 350 14.33 -13.23 -10.55
C ARG A 350 13.13 -12.34 -10.91
N LEU A 351 12.84 -12.24 -12.21
CA LEU A 351 11.76 -11.41 -12.75
C LEU A 351 10.40 -12.11 -12.71
N VAL A 352 10.33 -13.35 -13.19
CA VAL A 352 9.11 -14.17 -13.16
C VAL A 352 9.43 -15.64 -12.92
N PRO A 353 8.65 -16.36 -12.09
CA PRO A 353 7.73 -15.80 -11.10
C PRO A 353 8.52 -15.03 -10.02
N THR A 354 7.97 -13.94 -9.50
CA THR A 354 8.63 -13.12 -8.46
C THR A 354 8.85 -13.92 -7.17
N SER A 355 7.89 -14.80 -6.81
CA SER A 355 7.99 -15.74 -5.69
C SER A 355 7.64 -17.17 -6.12
N ILE A 356 8.28 -18.17 -5.50
CA ILE A 356 7.89 -19.57 -5.63
C ILE A 356 7.20 -19.98 -4.32
N LYS A 357 5.85 -20.01 -4.31
CA LYS A 357 5.10 -20.58 -3.19
C LYS A 357 5.21 -22.09 -3.23
N ALA A 358 5.75 -22.69 -2.17
CA ALA A 358 5.96 -24.11 -2.07
C ALA A 358 5.19 -24.64 -0.86
N THR A 359 4.04 -25.27 -1.12
CA THR A 359 3.17 -25.83 -0.09
C THR A 359 3.05 -27.33 -0.25
N LEU A 360 3.08 -28.07 0.85
CA LEU A 360 2.90 -29.51 0.88
C LEU A 360 1.53 -29.88 1.47
N PRO A 361 0.87 -30.93 0.96
CA PRO A 361 -0.43 -31.36 1.46
C PRO A 361 -0.34 -32.02 2.84
N ARG A 362 0.82 -32.59 3.19
CA ARG A 362 1.10 -33.25 4.46
C ARG A 362 2.59 -33.12 4.77
N ARG A 363 2.93 -33.04 6.05
CA ARG A 363 4.31 -33.12 6.52
C ARG A 363 4.85 -34.53 6.21
N PRO A 364 6.06 -34.66 5.64
CA PRO A 364 6.73 -35.95 5.51
C PRO A 364 6.92 -36.62 6.88
N TRP A 365 6.83 -37.94 6.96
CA TRP A 365 7.08 -38.68 8.20
C TRP A 365 8.57 -38.56 8.57
N ARG A 366 8.86 -38.21 9.84
CA ARG A 366 10.20 -37.94 10.42
C ARG A 366 10.84 -36.59 10.05
N THR A 367 10.08 -35.51 10.10
CA THR A 367 10.65 -34.16 9.99
C THR A 367 10.09 -33.32 11.13
N GLU A 368 10.81 -33.21 12.25
CA GLU A 368 10.48 -32.24 13.31
C GLU A 368 11.00 -30.84 12.95
N ASP A 369 12.04 -30.78 12.08
CA ASP A 369 12.70 -29.57 11.59
C ASP A 369 12.04 -28.90 10.38
N GLU A 370 12.74 -27.91 9.82
CA GLU A 370 12.48 -27.24 8.55
C GLU A 370 12.33 -28.21 7.37
N ILE A 371 11.34 -27.98 6.50
CA ILE A 371 11.15 -28.74 5.26
C ILE A 371 11.70 -27.92 4.10
N PHE A 372 12.78 -28.39 3.47
CA PHE A 372 13.47 -27.59 2.46
C PHE A 372 14.10 -28.41 1.33
N THR A 373 14.53 -27.69 0.29
CA THR A 373 15.33 -28.22 -0.81
C THR A 373 16.29 -27.17 -1.32
N ASP A 374 17.57 -27.55 -1.37
CA ASP A 374 18.62 -26.72 -1.94
C ASP A 374 18.93 -27.17 -3.36
N LEU A 375 18.79 -26.22 -4.28
CA LEU A 375 18.99 -26.44 -5.70
C LEU A 375 20.03 -25.48 -6.23
N GLU A 376 21.18 -26.03 -6.63
CA GLU A 376 22.19 -25.31 -7.37
C GLU A 376 21.77 -25.17 -8.84
N TYR A 377 22.01 -24.01 -9.43
CA TYR A 377 21.72 -23.70 -10.82
C TYR A 377 22.63 -22.59 -11.37
N VAL A 378 22.55 -22.39 -12.68
CA VAL A 378 23.21 -21.27 -13.36
C VAL A 378 22.17 -20.38 -14.02
N VAL A 379 22.43 -19.07 -14.06
CA VAL A 379 21.67 -18.12 -14.89
C VAL A 379 22.51 -17.80 -16.12
N ARG A 380 21.98 -18.08 -17.31
CA ARG A 380 22.63 -17.76 -18.59
C ARG A 380 22.46 -16.28 -18.91
N ALA A 381 23.29 -15.76 -19.83
CA ALA A 381 23.21 -14.38 -20.32
C ALA A 381 21.82 -14.00 -20.89
N ASN A 382 21.05 -14.97 -21.40
CA ASN A 382 19.66 -14.73 -21.85
C ASN A 382 18.62 -14.75 -20.71
N GLY A 383 19.05 -14.71 -19.45
CA GLY A 383 18.18 -14.69 -18.28
C GLY A 383 17.47 -16.01 -17.96
N ARG A 384 17.83 -17.13 -18.61
CA ARG A 384 17.25 -18.45 -18.30
C ARG A 384 18.10 -19.23 -17.31
N ALA A 385 17.44 -19.88 -16.36
CA ALA A 385 18.08 -20.83 -15.45
C ALA A 385 18.36 -22.18 -16.16
N ALA A 386 19.50 -22.78 -15.86
CA ALA A 386 19.92 -24.08 -16.39
C ALA A 386 20.81 -24.84 -15.38
N ARG A 387 21.25 -26.06 -15.76
CA ARG A 387 22.20 -26.90 -15.00
C ARG A 387 21.80 -27.06 -13.53
N PHE A 388 20.68 -27.74 -13.31
CA PHE A 388 20.07 -27.90 -11.99
C PHE A 388 20.64 -29.13 -11.26
N GLN A 389 21.19 -28.94 -10.07
CA GLN A 389 21.69 -30.00 -9.19
C GLN A 389 21.13 -29.83 -7.77
N PHE A 390 20.51 -30.87 -7.23
CA PHE A 390 20.07 -30.86 -5.83
C PHE A 390 21.27 -31.14 -4.94
N VAL A 391 21.59 -30.22 -4.05
CA VAL A 391 22.78 -30.29 -3.19
C VAL A 391 22.40 -30.77 -1.78
N ASP A 392 21.26 -30.31 -1.27
CA ASP A 392 20.73 -30.69 0.03
C ASP A 392 19.19 -30.67 0.06
N GLY A 393 18.60 -31.17 1.14
CA GLY A 393 17.18 -31.07 1.44
C GLY A 393 16.50 -32.40 1.66
N ASN A 394 15.43 -32.37 2.45
CA ASN A 394 14.71 -33.53 2.96
C ASN A 394 13.52 -33.99 2.09
N LEU A 395 13.23 -33.28 0.99
CA LEU A 395 12.21 -33.68 0.02
C LEU A 395 12.81 -34.47 -1.14
N VAL A 396 12.05 -35.45 -1.66
CA VAL A 396 12.45 -36.31 -2.78
C VAL A 396 11.38 -36.40 -3.87
N GLY A 397 11.74 -36.96 -5.02
CA GLY A 397 10.78 -37.31 -6.07
C GLY A 397 10.08 -36.11 -6.72
N ASN A 398 8.76 -36.02 -6.57
CA ASN A 398 7.91 -35.06 -7.28
C ASN A 398 8.22 -33.61 -6.92
N GLU A 399 8.48 -33.31 -5.65
CA GLU A 399 8.69 -31.93 -5.19
C GLU A 399 9.97 -31.31 -5.78
N ARG A 400 11.05 -32.09 -5.80
CA ARG A 400 12.28 -31.74 -6.52
C ARG A 400 12.02 -31.52 -8.01
N ARG A 401 11.28 -32.42 -8.68
CA ARG A 401 10.94 -32.26 -10.11
C ARG A 401 10.12 -30.99 -10.37
N ASN A 402 9.18 -30.68 -9.49
CA ASN A 402 8.32 -29.50 -9.56
C ASN A 402 9.15 -28.21 -9.40
N LEU A 403 10.01 -28.13 -8.37
CA LEU A 403 10.88 -26.98 -8.15
C LEU A 403 11.79 -26.72 -9.36
N ARG A 404 12.44 -27.76 -9.86
CA ARG A 404 13.29 -27.69 -11.06
C ARG A 404 12.51 -27.22 -12.29
N SER A 405 11.28 -27.72 -12.49
CA SER A 405 10.42 -27.30 -13.60
C SER A 405 10.04 -25.83 -13.50
N ARG A 406 9.70 -25.35 -12.30
CA ARG A 406 9.37 -23.94 -12.03
C ARG A 406 10.58 -23.04 -12.31
N LEU A 407 11.75 -23.37 -11.78
CA LEU A 407 12.97 -22.59 -12.03
C LEU A 407 13.40 -22.61 -13.49
N ARG A 408 13.28 -23.74 -14.20
CA ARG A 408 13.54 -23.82 -15.64
C ARG A 408 12.68 -22.85 -16.46
N ASN A 409 11.45 -22.62 -16.02
CA ASN A 409 10.52 -21.69 -16.66
C ASN A 409 10.67 -20.25 -16.16
N ALA A 410 11.47 -20.01 -15.12
CA ALA A 410 11.71 -18.68 -14.60
C ALA A 410 12.56 -17.82 -15.56
N ARG A 411 12.49 -16.51 -15.36
CA ARG A 411 13.30 -15.51 -16.06
C ARG A 411 14.00 -14.64 -15.03
N PHE A 412 15.24 -14.32 -15.31
CA PHE A 412 16.11 -13.54 -14.46
C PHE A 412 16.69 -12.38 -15.26
N ARG A 413 16.78 -11.20 -14.65
CA ARG A 413 17.76 -10.22 -15.05
C ARG A 413 19.14 -10.86 -14.84
N PRO A 414 19.98 -11.00 -15.87
CA PRO A 414 21.33 -11.54 -15.72
C PRO A 414 22.25 -10.52 -15.04
N ARG A 415 23.42 -11.00 -14.59
CA ARG A 415 24.51 -10.09 -14.20
C ARG A 415 25.07 -9.37 -15.43
N VAL A 416 25.54 -8.15 -15.20
CA VAL A 416 26.32 -7.39 -16.18
C VAL A 416 27.64 -7.04 -15.53
N VAL A 417 28.73 -7.29 -16.24
CA VAL A 417 30.09 -7.00 -15.80
C VAL A 417 30.80 -6.36 -16.99
N ASP A 418 31.41 -5.20 -16.77
CA ASP A 418 32.11 -4.43 -17.80
C ASP A 418 31.28 -4.20 -19.08
N GLY A 419 29.99 -3.94 -18.92
CA GLY A 419 29.04 -3.68 -20.02
C GLY A 419 28.59 -4.93 -20.77
N GLU A 420 29.07 -6.11 -20.38
CA GLU A 420 28.71 -7.37 -21.00
C GLU A 420 27.79 -8.21 -20.10
N VAL A 421 26.76 -8.79 -20.70
CA VAL A 421 25.82 -9.65 -20.00
C VAL A 421 26.45 -11.02 -19.79
N VAL A 422 26.72 -11.37 -18.53
CA VAL A 422 27.50 -12.57 -18.20
C VAL A 422 26.64 -13.70 -17.64
N ARG A 423 27.13 -14.92 -17.84
CA ARG A 423 26.59 -16.10 -17.16
C ARG A 423 27.02 -16.09 -15.70
N THR A 424 26.09 -16.44 -14.80
CA THR A 424 26.36 -16.59 -13.37
C THR A 424 26.27 -18.06 -12.97
N GLU A 425 27.29 -18.54 -12.27
CA GLU A 425 27.41 -19.91 -11.78
C GLU A 425 27.31 -19.98 -10.25
N GLY A 426 27.18 -21.19 -9.70
CA GLY A 426 27.19 -21.42 -8.26
C GLY A 426 26.00 -20.82 -7.50
N LEU A 427 24.87 -20.56 -8.17
CA LEU A 427 23.69 -20.01 -7.51
C LEU A 427 22.97 -21.13 -6.77
N ILE A 428 22.68 -20.92 -5.48
CA ILE A 428 21.92 -21.87 -4.66
C ILE A 428 20.57 -21.23 -4.34
N LEU A 429 19.48 -21.93 -4.67
CA LEU A 429 18.15 -21.60 -4.16
C LEU A 429 17.86 -22.51 -2.97
N HIS A 430 17.78 -21.93 -1.78
CA HIS A 430 17.17 -22.56 -0.63
C HIS A 430 15.64 -22.38 -0.70
N GLN A 431 14.90 -23.46 -0.91
CA GLN A 431 13.44 -23.44 -0.98
C GLN A 431 12.86 -24.09 0.25
N GLN A 432 12.26 -23.29 1.13
CA GLN A 432 11.45 -23.77 2.25
C GLN A 432 10.02 -24.10 1.80
N TYR A 433 9.42 -25.10 2.45
CA TYR A 433 8.07 -25.58 2.17
C TYR A 433 7.17 -25.48 3.41
N GLU A 434 5.99 -24.91 3.21
CA GLU A 434 4.96 -24.83 4.24
C GLU A 434 3.97 -26.00 4.11
N VAL A 435 3.52 -26.56 5.24
CA VAL A 435 2.47 -27.58 5.23
C VAL A 435 1.12 -26.86 5.29
N ARG A 436 0.22 -27.21 4.37
CA ARG A 436 -1.08 -26.55 4.21
C ARG A 436 -2.12 -27.07 5.17
#